data_AF-A0A7C3TBG3-F1
#
_entry.id   AF-A0A7C3TBG3-F1
#
_cell.length_a   1.000
_cell.length_b   1.000
_cell.length_c   1.000
_cell.angle_alpha   90.00
_cell.angle_beta   90.00
_cell.angle_gamma   90.00
#
_symmetry.space_group_name_H-M   'P 1'
#
loop_
_entity.id
_entity.type
_entity.pdbx_description
1 polymer ?
#
loop_
_entity_poly.entity_id
_entity_poly.type
_entity_poly.pdbx_seq_one_letter_code
_entity_poly.pdbx_strand_id
1 'polypeptide(L)'
;MSVQVIIPNRLRFWDGSEFELNDVWVQALHDKLKHNKKTLQEFLEEFGLWLRERWETRTCSSKFGIRKWDDLDEFDYEVTKIDHVSDLAEIELYHYLRAWILGLALGKAGGKVLILTKDGIVEYP
;
A
#
# COMPACT_ATOMS: atom_id res chain seq x y z
N MET A 1 -4.19 11.84 24.76
CA MET A 1 -4.54 12.60 23.54
C MET A 1 -4.18 11.74 22.35
N SER A 2 -5.14 11.37 21.51
CA SER A 2 -4.87 10.63 20.26
C SER A 2 -4.30 11.59 19.23
N VAL A 3 -3.06 11.38 18.80
CA VAL A 3 -2.47 12.11 17.67
C VAL A 3 -3.30 11.78 16.44
N GLN A 4 -3.97 12.80 15.87
CA GLN A 4 -4.76 12.65 14.66
C GLN A 4 -3.79 12.59 13.47
N VAL A 5 -3.67 11.43 12.83
CA VAL A 5 -2.77 11.25 11.68
C VAL A 5 -3.46 11.84 10.45
N ILE A 6 -2.99 12.98 9.97
CA ILE A 6 -3.47 13.59 8.73
C ILE A 6 -2.72 12.94 7.57
N ILE A 7 -3.45 12.23 6.72
CA ILE A 7 -2.90 11.62 5.51
C ILE A 7 -3.33 12.46 4.31
N PRO A 8 -2.38 12.99 3.51
CA PRO A 8 -2.73 13.66 2.28
C PRO A 8 -3.30 12.64 1.31
N ASN A 9 -4.32 13.05 0.57
CA ASN A 9 -4.91 12.33 -0.55
C ASN A 9 -3.99 12.29 -1.78
N ARG A 10 -2.79 12.87 -1.71
CA ARG A 10 -1.79 12.81 -2.77
C ARG A 10 -0.40 12.56 -2.19
N LEU A 11 0.30 11.59 -2.75
CA LEU A 11 1.69 11.28 -2.45
C LEU A 11 2.56 11.76 -3.62
N ARG A 12 3.68 12.40 -3.30
CA ARG A 12 4.67 12.86 -4.28
C ARG A 12 5.99 12.13 -4.08
N PHE A 13 6.57 11.64 -5.18
CA PHE A 13 7.80 10.84 -5.15
C PHE A 13 9.02 11.62 -5.66
N TRP A 14 10.20 11.03 -5.49
CA TRP A 14 11.48 11.70 -5.75
C TRP A 14 11.75 11.98 -7.23
N ASP A 15 11.12 11.24 -8.14
CA ASP A 15 11.18 11.47 -9.59
C ASP A 15 10.22 12.59 -10.05
N GLY A 16 9.44 13.15 -9.12
CA GLY A 16 8.44 14.17 -9.38
C GLY A 16 7.05 13.62 -9.72
N SER A 17 6.89 12.31 -9.86
CA SER A 17 5.58 11.67 -10.07
C SER A 17 4.69 11.80 -8.82
N GLU A 18 3.38 11.71 -9.05
CA GLU A 18 2.36 11.83 -8.01
C GLU A 18 1.37 10.68 -8.11
N PHE A 19 0.89 10.21 -6.96
CA PHE A 19 -0.16 9.20 -6.86
C PHE A 19 -1.28 9.70 -5.96
N GLU A 20 -2.52 9.62 -6.44
CA GLU A 20 -3.71 10.08 -5.72
C GLU A 20 -4.37 8.92 -4.97
N LEU A 21 -4.53 9.08 -3.66
CA LEU A 21 -5.19 8.12 -2.79
C LEU A 21 -6.69 8.44 -2.72
N ASN A 22 -7.52 7.47 -3.07
CA ASN A 22 -8.95 7.55 -2.77
C ASN A 22 -9.22 7.34 -1.26
N ASP A 23 -10.46 7.63 -0.84
CA ASP A 23 -10.86 7.57 0.58
C ASP A 23 -10.62 6.19 1.23
N VAL A 24 -10.77 5.09 0.48
CA VAL A 24 -10.53 3.73 1.00
C VAL A 24 -9.06 3.53 1.30
N TRP A 25 -8.17 4.01 0.41
CA TRP A 25 -6.73 3.89 0.59
C TRP A 25 -6.23 4.79 1.73
N VAL A 26 -6.76 6.01 1.83
CA VAL A 26 -6.49 6.92 2.95
C VAL A 26 -6.87 6.27 4.28
N GLN A 27 -8.09 5.73 4.36
CA GLN A 27 -8.56 5.06 5.58
C GLN A 27 -7.75 3.80 5.91
N ALA A 28 -7.44 2.96 4.92
CA ALA A 28 -6.63 1.76 5.11
C ALA A 28 -5.22 2.09 5.62
N LEU A 29 -4.59 3.13 5.05
CA LEU A 29 -3.28 3.57 5.49
C LEU A 29 -3.35 4.12 6.92
N HIS A 30 -4.35 4.96 7.23
CA HIS A 30 -4.56 5.48 8.57
C HIS A 30 -4.66 4.36 9.62
N ASP A 31 -5.50 3.36 9.36
CA ASP A 31 -5.75 2.27 10.31
C ASP A 31 -4.53 1.36 10.47
N LYS A 32 -3.81 1.09 9.38
CA LYS A 32 -2.56 0.31 9.44
C LYS A 32 -1.46 1.05 10.20
N LEU A 33 -1.27 2.34 9.95
CA LEU A 33 -0.29 3.16 10.67
C LEU A 33 -0.62 3.24 12.16
N LYS A 34 -1.89 3.46 12.49
CA LYS A 34 -2.37 3.46 13.88
C LYS A 34 -2.13 2.11 14.57
N HIS A 35 -2.40 0.99 13.90
CA HIS A 35 -2.13 -0.34 14.44
C HIS A 35 -0.64 -0.54 14.75
N ASN A 36 0.22 -0.15 13.80
CA ASN A 36 1.68 -0.28 13.93
C ASN A 36 2.31 0.81 14.83
N LYS A 37 1.51 1.72 15.41
CA LYS A 37 1.98 2.89 16.18
C LYS A 37 3.02 3.71 15.41
N LYS A 38 2.81 3.83 14.10
CA LYS A 38 3.73 4.46 13.16
C LYS A 38 3.16 5.77 12.63
N THR A 39 4.00 6.77 12.44
CA THR A 39 3.62 8.05 11.82
C THR A 39 3.63 7.95 10.30
N LEU A 40 2.98 8.92 9.63
CA LEU A 40 3.04 9.03 8.17
C LEU A 40 4.47 9.29 7.69
N GLN A 41 5.25 10.10 8.40
CA GLN A 41 6.62 10.43 8.01
C GLN A 41 7.52 9.19 8.00
N GLU A 42 7.52 8.40 9.09
CA GLU A 42 8.27 7.14 9.15
C GLU A 42 7.80 6.16 8.07
N PHE A 43 6.52 6.18 7.73
CA PHE A 43 6.00 5.37 6.62
C PHE A 43 6.57 5.82 5.28
N LEU A 44 6.54 7.11 4.97
CA LEU A 44 7.04 7.63 3.71
C LEU A 44 8.55 7.42 3.55
N GLU A 45 9.32 7.50 4.63
CA GLU A 45 10.75 7.21 4.63
C GLU A 45 11.03 5.74 4.31
N GLU A 46 10.42 4.80 5.05
CA GLU A 46 10.61 3.37 4.80
C GLU A 46 10.06 2.93 3.45
N PHE A 47 8.84 3.38 3.11
CA PHE A 47 8.20 3.05 1.85
C PHE A 47 8.98 3.64 0.68
N GLY A 48 9.49 4.87 0.79
CA GLY A 48 10.30 5.52 -0.23
C GLY A 48 11.63 4.80 -0.49
N LEU A 49 12.32 4.36 0.57
CA LEU A 49 13.54 3.54 0.44
C LEU A 49 13.26 2.22 -0.27
N TRP A 50 12.22 1.52 0.16
CA TRP A 50 11.80 0.26 -0.45
C TRP A 50 11.39 0.43 -1.91
N LEU A 51 10.64 1.49 -2.22
CA LEU A 51 10.20 1.81 -3.58
C LEU A 51 11.38 2.12 -4.49
N ARG A 52 12.41 2.80 -3.97
CA ARG A 52 13.65 3.07 -4.72
C ARG A 52 14.39 1.77 -5.04
N GLU A 53 14.55 0.88 -4.07
CA GLU A 53 15.18 -0.43 -4.29
C GLU A 53 14.42 -1.24 -5.36
N ARG A 54 13.09 -1.26 -5.27
CA ARG A 54 12.21 -1.88 -6.27
C ARG A 54 12.41 -1.29 -7.66
N TRP A 55 12.48 0.03 -7.74
CA TRP A 55 12.69 0.76 -8.98
C TRP A 55 14.05 0.43 -9.63
N GLU A 56 15.12 0.53 -8.86
CA GLU A 56 16.49 0.25 -9.33
C GLU A 56 16.67 -1.21 -9.75
N THR A 57 16.04 -2.14 -9.04
CA THR A 57 16.08 -3.56 -9.36
C THR A 57 15.06 -3.97 -10.43
N ARG A 58 14.20 -3.07 -10.92
CA ARG A 58 13.09 -3.38 -11.83
C ARG A 58 12.21 -4.52 -11.29
N THR A 59 11.92 -4.53 -9.99
CA THR A 59 11.07 -5.55 -9.36
C THR A 59 9.82 -4.96 -8.73
N CYS A 60 8.73 -5.72 -8.68
CA CYS A 60 7.51 -5.34 -7.97
C CYS A 60 6.87 -6.53 -7.26
N SER A 61 5.97 -6.23 -6.33
CA SER A 61 5.07 -7.22 -5.74
C SER A 61 4.04 -7.71 -6.75
N SER A 62 3.74 -9.01 -6.68
CA SER A 62 2.68 -9.68 -7.44
C SER A 62 1.94 -10.70 -6.57
N LYS A 63 0.86 -11.28 -7.11
CA LYS A 63 0.16 -12.40 -6.45
C LYS A 63 1.06 -13.60 -6.13
N PHE A 64 2.16 -13.77 -6.86
CA PHE A 64 3.13 -14.86 -6.69
C PHE A 64 4.41 -14.45 -5.95
N GLY A 65 4.43 -13.27 -5.31
CA GLY A 65 5.61 -12.72 -4.65
C GLY A 65 6.30 -11.66 -5.49
N ILE A 66 7.60 -11.50 -5.30
CA ILE A 66 8.39 -10.45 -5.96
C ILE A 66 8.84 -10.93 -7.34
N ARG A 67 8.57 -10.14 -8.38
CA ARG A 67 8.94 -10.45 -9.77
C ARG A 67 9.58 -9.26 -10.48
N LYS A 68 10.32 -9.53 -11.55
CA LYS A 68 10.80 -8.48 -12.46
C LYS A 68 9.62 -7.96 -13.27
N TRP A 69 9.61 -6.66 -13.56
CA TRP A 69 8.51 -6.05 -14.33
C TRP A 69 8.42 -6.59 -15.75
N ASP A 70 9.57 -6.88 -16.35
CA ASP A 70 9.67 -7.39 -17.72
C ASP A 70 9.15 -8.85 -17.84
N ASP A 71 8.97 -9.54 -16.71
CA ASP A 71 8.45 -10.91 -16.60
C ASP A 71 6.96 -10.94 -16.16
N LEU A 72 6.30 -9.78 -16.09
CA LEU A 72 4.87 -9.73 -15.77
C LEU A 72 4.04 -10.03 -17.02
N ASP A 73 3.38 -11.17 -17.01
CA ASP A 73 2.39 -11.52 -18.03
C ASP A 73 1.10 -10.72 -17.81
N GLU A 74 0.30 -10.50 -18.86
CA GLU A 74 -1.03 -9.84 -18.79
C GLU A 74 -1.98 -10.48 -17.74
N PHE A 75 -1.74 -11.74 -17.38
CA PHE A 75 -2.50 -12.47 -16.37
C PHE A 75 -2.13 -12.14 -14.92
N ASP A 76 -0.99 -11.51 -14.67
CA ASP A 76 -0.55 -11.18 -13.32
C ASP A 76 -1.18 -9.87 -12.85
N TYR A 77 -1.40 -8.90 -13.74
CA TYR A 77 -2.19 -7.69 -13.53
C TYR A 77 -2.66 -7.10 -14.88
N GLU A 78 -3.77 -6.35 -14.89
CA GLU A 78 -4.03 -5.30 -15.91
C GLU A 78 -3.01 -4.13 -15.77
N VAL A 79 -1.75 -4.40 -15.43
CA VAL A 79 -0.70 -3.38 -15.38
C VAL A 79 -0.18 -3.24 -16.81
N THR A 80 -0.84 -2.35 -17.55
CA THR A 80 -0.28 -1.75 -18.75
C THR A 80 0.92 -0.91 -18.35
N LYS A 81 2.07 -1.56 -18.16
CA LYS A 81 3.44 -0.99 -18.12
C LYS A 81 3.75 -0.09 -16.91
N ILE A 82 4.84 -0.39 -16.21
CA ILE A 82 5.41 0.46 -15.14
C ILE A 82 6.36 1.46 -15.81
N ASP A 83 5.86 2.66 -16.10
CA ASP A 83 6.63 3.72 -16.78
C ASP A 83 7.10 4.80 -15.81
N HIS A 84 6.40 4.97 -14.68
CA HIS A 84 6.67 5.97 -13.66
C HIS A 84 6.75 5.34 -12.26
N VAL A 85 7.42 6.04 -11.32
CA VAL A 85 7.49 5.60 -9.93
C VAL A 85 6.10 5.56 -9.29
N SER A 86 5.17 6.42 -9.72
CA SER A 86 3.77 6.39 -9.30
C SER A 86 3.08 5.06 -9.59
N ASP A 87 3.37 4.44 -10.75
CA ASP A 87 2.74 3.17 -11.16
C ASP A 87 3.22 2.04 -10.25
N LEU A 88 4.54 2.03 -9.97
CA LEU A 88 5.12 1.11 -9.00
C LEU A 88 4.57 1.37 -7.59
N ALA A 89 4.43 2.64 -7.19
CA ALA A 89 3.93 3.02 -5.88
C ALA A 89 2.51 2.53 -5.66
N GLU A 90 1.64 2.62 -6.67
CA GLU A 90 0.28 2.09 -6.62
C GLU A 90 0.30 0.59 -6.33
N ILE A 91 1.08 -0.19 -7.09
CA ILE A 91 1.19 -1.65 -6.93
C ILE A 91 1.68 -2.02 -5.54
N GLU A 92 2.76 -1.38 -5.08
CA GLU A 92 3.39 -1.69 -3.81
C GLU A 92 2.54 -1.24 -2.62
N LEU A 93 1.88 -0.10 -2.74
CA LEU A 93 0.98 0.40 -1.72
C LEU A 93 -0.29 -0.45 -1.64
N TYR A 94 -0.83 -0.94 -2.77
CA TYR A 94 -1.90 -1.92 -2.78
C TYR A 94 -1.49 -3.18 -2.01
N HIS A 95 -0.33 -3.78 -2.30
CA HIS A 95 0.13 -4.98 -1.59
C HIS A 95 0.37 -4.72 -0.10
N TYR A 96 0.90 -3.55 0.23
CA TYR A 96 1.06 -3.12 1.61
C TYR A 96 -0.29 -3.01 2.31
N LEU A 97 -1.31 -2.42 1.69
CA LEU A 97 -2.61 -2.14 2.32
C LEU A 97 -3.68 -3.22 2.12
N ARG A 98 -3.47 -4.21 1.24
CA ARG A 98 -4.53 -5.12 0.74
C ARG A 98 -5.43 -5.72 1.81
N ALA A 99 -4.86 -6.14 2.94
CA ALA A 99 -5.63 -6.76 4.01
C ALA A 99 -6.53 -5.74 4.73
N TRP A 100 -6.08 -4.50 4.87
CA TRP A 100 -6.86 -3.40 5.46
C TRP A 100 -7.92 -2.90 4.48
N ILE A 101 -7.60 -2.79 3.18
CA ILE A 101 -8.57 -2.47 2.13
C ILE A 101 -9.69 -3.52 2.10
N LEU A 102 -9.33 -4.80 2.13
CA LEU A 102 -10.30 -5.90 2.19
C LEU A 102 -11.11 -5.89 3.48
N GLY A 103 -10.46 -5.60 4.62
CA GLY A 103 -11.10 -5.38 5.92
C GLY A 103 -12.21 -4.34 5.84
N LEU A 104 -11.90 -3.15 5.32
CA LEU A 104 -12.86 -2.06 5.14
C LEU A 104 -14.01 -2.42 4.19
N ALA A 105 -13.71 -3.12 3.10
CA ALA A 105 -14.74 -3.52 2.13
C ALA A 105 -15.74 -4.52 2.73
N LEU A 106 -15.24 -5.52 3.47
CA LEU A 106 -16.08 -6.55 4.10
C LEU A 106 -16.84 -6.00 5.33
N GLY A 107 -16.21 -5.14 6.14
CA GLY A 107 -16.87 -4.46 7.26
C GLY A 107 -18.08 -3.63 6.79
N LYS A 108 -17.94 -2.90 5.67
CA LYS A 108 -19.07 -2.18 5.05
C LYS A 108 -20.21 -3.10 4.58
N ALA A 109 -19.91 -4.36 4.28
CA ALA A 109 -20.91 -5.37 3.94
C ALA A 109 -21.49 -6.10 5.18
N GLY A 110 -21.11 -5.70 6.40
CA GLY A 110 -21.55 -6.30 7.66
C GLY A 110 -20.80 -7.58 8.05
N GLY A 111 -19.70 -7.90 7.36
CA GLY A 111 -18.82 -9.03 7.69
C GLY A 111 -17.77 -8.62 8.72
N LYS A 112 -17.31 -9.58 9.53
CA LYS A 112 -16.15 -9.40 10.42
C LYS A 112 -14.90 -9.93 9.74
N VAL A 113 -13.78 -9.21 9.87
CA VAL A 113 -12.50 -9.63 9.27
C VAL A 113 -11.44 -9.81 10.35
N LEU A 114 -10.71 -10.92 10.26
CA LEU A 114 -9.52 -11.16 11.06
C LEU A 114 -8.29 -10.97 10.18
N ILE A 115 -7.52 -9.93 10.44
CA ILE A 115 -6.25 -9.67 9.74
C ILE A 115 -5.13 -10.28 10.56
N LEU A 116 -4.45 -11.28 10.00
CA LEU A 116 -3.26 -11.85 10.61
C LEU A 116 -2.06 -10.93 10.33
N THR A 117 -1.46 -10.39 11.38
CA THR A 117 -0.23 -9.59 11.32
C THR A 117 0.92 -10.33 12.02
N LYS A 118 2.14 -9.79 11.92
CA LYS A 118 3.29 -10.36 12.66
C LYS A 118 3.13 -10.24 14.18
N ASP A 119 2.36 -9.24 14.62
CA ASP A 119 2.19 -8.90 16.04
C ASP A 119 0.92 -9.49 16.66
N GLY A 120 0.10 -10.19 15.86
CA GLY A 120 -1.10 -10.88 16.33
C GLY A 120 -2.25 -10.85 15.33
N ILE A 121 -3.46 -11.09 15.83
CA ILE A 121 -4.70 -11.00 15.06
C ILE A 121 -5.34 -9.64 15.33
N VAL A 122 -5.65 -8.91 14.26
CA VAL A 122 -6.45 -7.68 14.33
C VAL A 122 -7.88 -8.01 13.94
N GLU A 123 -8.81 -7.76 14.86
CA GLU A 123 -10.24 -7.79 14.54
C GLU A 123 -10.63 -6.47 13.89
N TYR A 124 -11.03 -6.55 12.62
CA TYR A 124 -11.62 -5.44 11.90
C TYR A 124 -13.15 -5.54 12.01
N PRO A 125 -13.82 -4.45 12.45
CA PRO A 125 -15.28 -4.41 12.53
C PRO A 125 -15.93 -4.49 11.15
#